data_AF-A0A0F7RWD9-F1
#
_entry.id   AF-A0A0F7RWD9-F1
#
_cell.length_a   1.000
_cell.length_b   1.000
_cell.length_c   1.000
_cell.angle_alpha   90.00
_cell.angle_beta   90.00
_cell.angle_gamma   90.00
#
_symmetry.space_group_name_H-M   'P 1'
#
loop_
_entity.id
_entity.type
_entity.pdbx_description
1 polymer ?
#
loop_
_entity_poly.entity_id
_entity_poly.type
_entity_poly.pdbx_seq_one_letter_code
_entity_poly.pdbx_strand_id
1 'polypeptide(L)'
;MSRASSTGGVMRSLRHLNPPTKGSKFAIRAPSHAAHRPKFVQPKDRIPFWNIVPGDHVKLRCGRVGQKEGLESDNEKVRGEGIVVSIDREKNWLWLRDVDDNNKLAPKAIRHIVPRYVDPLQPEKGYGPNTTEVPRPVHYSNVMLKIPGSDQFAVRLSRSAAKYDKRKGMYIWKRFATLKVSDEKLLETGKPFEKVEVPWPSLPGKRRIRDSTMSDRNTVEAESWAPWRPEDPVLLPERKGVTSPQSERRAALLTLERMELDAARVSQAGPSAAPYNAHGTYAGFKQEARAKPPPIAQPPTPAETIRVRTDAASEWASGDAIQAHRQEGGLSFLWRDYLDVAPRHGPASGGNWSELPPSTPKGGLDAPRSPRDGRLTDGVSRNDVDRMPIELLMSRDLTNERGLKWRMRRWKDKRAEKQQQAVEAQRSRNELLKELDALKI
;
A
#
# COMPACT_ATOMS: atom_id res chain seq x y z
N MET A 1 22.21 -29.94 55.86
CA MET A 1 21.86 -31.13 55.04
C MET A 1 20.65 -31.81 55.65
N SER A 2 19.44 -31.52 55.15
CA SER A 2 18.19 -32.15 55.61
C SER A 2 17.95 -33.45 54.84
N ARG A 3 18.08 -34.58 55.54
CA ARG A 3 17.83 -35.92 55.01
C ARG A 3 16.35 -36.10 54.64
N ALA A 4 16.10 -36.64 53.46
CA ALA A 4 14.78 -37.09 53.05
C ALA A 4 14.41 -38.38 53.79
N SER A 5 13.36 -38.32 54.61
CA SER A 5 12.80 -39.48 55.32
C SER A 5 11.95 -40.35 54.38
N SER A 6 12.18 -41.66 54.41
CA SER A 6 11.38 -42.68 53.72
C SER A 6 10.14 -43.07 54.53
N THR A 7 8.95 -42.65 54.09
CA THR A 7 7.67 -43.19 54.57
C THR A 7 7.37 -44.50 53.84
N GLY A 8 7.82 -45.62 54.40
CA GLY A 8 7.76 -46.99 53.85
C GLY A 8 6.38 -47.64 53.78
N GLY A 9 5.29 -46.88 53.74
CA GLY A 9 3.93 -47.43 53.66
C GLY A 9 3.02 -46.49 52.91
N VAL A 10 2.75 -46.80 51.64
CA VAL A 10 1.73 -46.18 50.79
C VAL A 10 2.00 -44.72 50.37
N MET A 11 2.97 -44.52 49.47
CA MET A 11 2.82 -43.51 48.41
C MET A 11 3.41 -44.04 47.09
N ARG A 12 2.83 -45.13 46.55
CA ARG A 12 2.97 -45.40 45.11
C ARG A 12 2.29 -44.22 44.43
N SER A 13 3.06 -43.37 43.75
CA SER A 13 2.55 -42.18 43.08
C SER A 13 1.23 -42.50 42.37
N LEU A 14 0.16 -41.71 42.56
CA LEU A 14 -1.17 -41.93 41.97
C LEU A 14 -1.18 -41.89 40.42
N ARG A 15 0.00 -41.80 39.79
CA ARG A 15 0.23 -41.86 38.34
C ARG A 15 -0.18 -43.21 37.71
N HIS A 16 -0.32 -44.26 38.52
CA HIS A 16 -0.82 -45.56 38.07
C HIS A 16 -2.35 -45.65 38.03
N LEU A 17 -3.06 -44.65 38.56
CA LEU A 17 -4.51 -44.55 38.39
C LEU A 17 -4.82 -44.04 36.99
N ASN A 18 -5.84 -44.62 36.35
CA ASN A 18 -6.34 -44.16 35.07
C ASN A 18 -6.82 -42.69 35.19
N PRO A 19 -6.55 -41.84 34.17
CA PRO A 19 -7.05 -40.49 34.18
C PRO A 19 -8.59 -40.49 34.31
N PRO A 20 -9.16 -39.52 35.04
CA PRO A 20 -10.61 -39.47 35.26
C PRO A 20 -11.37 -39.44 33.92
N THR A 21 -12.41 -40.26 33.82
CA THR A 21 -13.25 -40.37 32.63
C THR A 21 -13.98 -39.05 32.33
N LYS A 22 -14.22 -38.75 31.05
CA LYS A 22 -14.97 -37.55 30.62
C LYS A 22 -16.34 -37.52 31.31
N GLY A 23 -16.60 -36.51 32.13
CA GLY A 23 -17.84 -36.35 32.90
C GLY A 23 -17.73 -36.65 34.41
N SER A 24 -16.60 -37.17 34.88
CA SER A 24 -16.35 -37.35 36.33
C SER A 24 -16.15 -36.00 37.04
N LYS A 25 -16.61 -35.89 38.30
CA LYS A 25 -16.45 -34.71 39.17
C LYS A 25 -14.98 -34.28 39.35
N PHE A 26 -14.03 -35.19 39.12
CA PHE A 26 -12.59 -34.96 39.22
C PHE A 26 -11.88 -34.74 37.87
N ALA A 27 -12.59 -34.90 36.74
CA ALA A 27 -12.00 -34.80 35.42
C ALA A 27 -11.60 -33.38 35.02
N ILE A 28 -12.28 -32.36 35.56
CA ILE A 28 -12.09 -30.97 35.17
C ILE A 28 -12.29 -30.06 36.40
N ARG A 29 -11.38 -30.12 37.37
CA ARG A 29 -11.22 -29.06 38.38
C ARG A 29 -9.97 -28.23 38.09
N ALA A 30 -9.85 -27.75 36.85
CA ALA A 30 -9.02 -26.58 36.62
C ALA A 30 -9.78 -25.38 37.21
N PRO A 31 -9.13 -24.46 37.94
CA PRO A 31 -9.77 -23.21 38.37
C PRO A 31 -10.41 -22.54 37.15
N SER A 32 -11.51 -21.82 37.34
CA SER A 32 -12.29 -21.18 36.25
C SER A 32 -11.40 -20.36 35.29
N HIS A 33 -10.30 -19.79 35.78
CA HIS A 33 -9.29 -19.08 35.00
C HIS A 33 -8.44 -19.96 34.05
N ALA A 34 -8.29 -21.24 34.34
CA ALA A 34 -7.49 -22.21 33.56
C ALA A 34 -8.34 -23.20 32.74
N ALA A 35 -9.64 -23.30 33.02
CA ALA A 35 -10.54 -24.27 32.38
C ALA A 35 -10.96 -23.88 30.95
N HIS A 36 -11.05 -22.60 30.63
CA HIS A 36 -11.59 -22.15 29.34
C HIS A 36 -10.53 -22.15 28.22
N ARG A 37 -10.37 -23.29 27.56
CA ARG A 37 -9.64 -23.38 26.28
C ARG A 37 -10.64 -23.21 25.13
N PRO A 38 -10.68 -22.04 24.46
CA PRO A 38 -11.58 -21.85 23.33
C PRO A 38 -11.27 -22.83 22.20
N LYS A 39 -12.30 -23.28 21.49
CA LYS A 39 -12.13 -24.14 20.32
C LYS A 39 -11.31 -23.40 19.27
N PHE A 40 -10.23 -24.02 18.82
CA PHE A 40 -9.44 -23.48 17.71
C PHE A 40 -10.29 -23.46 16.43
N VAL A 41 -10.34 -22.32 15.76
CA VAL A 41 -11.05 -22.16 14.48
C VAL A 41 -10.07 -22.38 13.35
N GLN A 42 -10.39 -23.33 12.47
CA GLN A 42 -9.55 -23.66 11.31
C GLN A 42 -9.45 -22.45 10.37
N PRO A 43 -8.30 -22.22 9.69
CA PRO A 43 -8.13 -21.08 8.78
C PRO A 43 -9.23 -20.91 7.73
N LYS A 44 -9.83 -22.02 7.26
CA LYS A 44 -10.95 -22.01 6.30
C LYS A 44 -12.26 -21.43 6.89
N ASP A 45 -12.46 -21.56 8.20
CA ASP A 45 -13.64 -21.11 8.93
C ASP A 45 -13.43 -19.69 9.51
N ARG A 46 -12.22 -19.15 9.41
CA ARG A 46 -11.92 -17.75 9.77
C ARG A 46 -12.55 -16.84 8.75
N ILE A 47 -13.12 -15.73 9.20
CA ILE A 47 -13.72 -14.75 8.30
C ILE A 47 -12.58 -14.01 7.58
N PRO A 48 -12.43 -14.15 6.25
CA PRO A 48 -11.30 -13.55 5.54
C PRO A 48 -11.43 -12.03 5.41
N PHE A 49 -12.67 -11.53 5.27
CA PHE A 49 -12.96 -10.12 5.09
C PHE A 49 -14.04 -9.69 6.09
N TRP A 50 -13.61 -8.92 7.08
CA TRP A 50 -14.46 -8.43 8.16
C TRP A 50 -15.17 -7.15 7.74
N ASN A 51 -16.49 -7.08 7.87
CA ASN A 51 -17.25 -5.86 7.61
C ASN A 51 -17.43 -4.97 8.85
N ILE A 52 -16.94 -5.43 9.99
CA ILE A 52 -16.92 -4.73 11.27
C ILE A 52 -15.44 -4.57 11.68
N VAL A 53 -15.07 -3.37 12.11
CA VAL A 53 -13.70 -2.95 12.44
C VAL A 53 -13.72 -2.26 13.81
N PRO A 54 -12.59 -2.20 14.55
CA PRO A 54 -12.51 -1.38 15.75
C PRO A 54 -13.01 0.06 15.51
N GLY A 55 -13.70 0.62 16.50
CA GLY A 55 -14.35 1.93 16.41
C GLY A 55 -15.78 1.89 15.88
N ASP A 56 -16.24 0.77 15.31
CA ASP A 56 -17.65 0.65 14.91
C ASP A 56 -18.59 0.53 16.12
N HIS A 57 -19.76 1.15 15.99
CA HIS A 57 -20.85 1.05 16.96
C HIS A 57 -21.72 -0.15 16.60
N VAL A 58 -21.99 -1.01 17.57
CA VAL A 58 -22.68 -2.27 17.30
C VAL A 58 -23.68 -2.66 18.40
N LYS A 59 -24.71 -3.41 17.99
CA LYS A 59 -25.73 -4.00 18.88
C LYS A 59 -25.70 -5.52 18.81
N LEU A 60 -25.93 -6.17 19.93
CA LEU A 60 -26.04 -7.62 20.02
C LEU A 60 -27.40 -8.09 19.44
N ARG A 61 -27.37 -9.13 18.61
CA ARG A 61 -28.57 -9.83 18.12
C ARG A 61 -29.23 -10.63 19.22
N CYS A 62 -28.39 -11.33 20.00
CA CYS A 62 -28.80 -12.30 21.00
C CYS A 62 -28.00 -12.08 22.29
N GLY A 63 -28.61 -12.39 23.42
CA GLY A 63 -28.00 -12.25 24.75
C GLY A 63 -28.71 -11.21 25.60
N ARG A 64 -28.65 -11.41 26.91
CA ARG A 64 -29.24 -10.57 27.96
C ARG A 64 -28.10 -9.88 28.70
N VAL A 65 -28.08 -8.54 28.72
CA VAL A 65 -27.04 -7.75 29.42
C VAL A 65 -27.65 -6.90 30.53
N GLY A 66 -28.91 -6.47 30.41
CA GLY A 66 -29.58 -5.54 31.34
C GLY A 66 -29.94 -6.10 32.72
N GLN A 67 -29.88 -7.43 32.94
CA GLN A 67 -30.30 -8.06 34.20
C GLN A 67 -29.54 -7.56 35.44
N LYS A 68 -28.29 -7.09 35.28
CA LYS A 68 -27.47 -6.59 36.40
C LYS A 68 -27.77 -5.14 36.77
N GLU A 69 -28.34 -4.36 35.86
CA GLU A 69 -28.57 -2.92 36.04
C GLU A 69 -30.04 -2.60 36.37
N GLY A 70 -30.90 -3.61 36.50
CA GLY A 70 -32.32 -3.44 36.82
C GLY A 70 -33.14 -2.78 35.71
N LEU A 71 -32.58 -2.61 34.50
CA LEU A 71 -33.19 -1.94 33.35
C LEU A 71 -34.19 -2.82 32.56
N GLU A 72 -34.55 -3.99 33.09
CA GLU A 72 -35.44 -4.92 32.39
C GLU A 72 -36.88 -4.74 32.87
N SER A 73 -37.74 -4.23 31.99
CA SER A 73 -39.19 -4.50 32.08
C SER A 73 -39.46 -5.95 31.70
N ASP A 74 -40.45 -6.58 32.35
CA ASP A 74 -40.78 -8.01 32.21
C ASP A 74 -40.97 -8.52 30.76
N ASN A 75 -41.22 -7.63 29.79
CA ASN A 75 -41.46 -7.99 28.39
C ASN A 75 -40.33 -7.64 27.40
N GLU A 76 -39.37 -6.78 27.74
CA GLU A 76 -38.32 -6.34 26.80
C GLU A 76 -36.91 -6.74 27.24
N LYS A 77 -36.34 -7.70 26.51
CA LYS A 77 -34.93 -8.10 26.69
C LYS A 77 -34.04 -6.99 26.14
N VAL A 78 -33.48 -6.18 27.04
CA VAL A 78 -32.47 -5.17 26.68
C VAL A 78 -31.24 -5.89 26.12
N ARG A 79 -31.01 -5.69 24.81
CA ARG A 79 -29.86 -6.25 24.10
C ARG A 79 -28.68 -5.33 24.28
N GLY A 80 -27.50 -5.92 24.49
CA GLY A 80 -26.28 -5.14 24.70
C GLY A 80 -25.89 -4.29 23.48
N GLU A 81 -25.32 -3.14 23.74
CA GLU A 81 -24.78 -2.20 22.75
C GLU A 81 -23.37 -1.78 23.16
N GLY A 82 -22.50 -1.50 22.19
CA GLY A 82 -21.13 -1.10 22.49
C GLY A 82 -20.30 -0.75 21.26
N ILE A 83 -19.12 -0.21 21.51
CA ILE A 83 -18.13 0.14 20.49
C ILE A 83 -17.10 -0.99 20.41
N VAL A 84 -16.75 -1.42 19.20
CA VAL A 84 -15.74 -2.46 19.00
C VAL A 84 -14.36 -1.94 19.37
N VAL A 85 -13.70 -2.58 20.34
CA VAL A 85 -12.32 -2.21 20.78
C VAL A 85 -11.28 -2.98 19.98
N SER A 86 -11.44 -4.30 19.95
CA SER A 86 -10.46 -5.20 19.33
C SER A 86 -11.17 -6.39 18.71
N ILE A 87 -10.47 -7.01 17.76
CA ILE A 87 -10.97 -8.12 16.96
C ILE A 87 -9.93 -9.23 16.97
N ASP A 88 -10.34 -10.44 17.37
CA ASP A 88 -9.54 -11.65 17.24
C ASP A 88 -10.02 -12.39 16.00
N ARG A 89 -9.25 -12.23 14.92
CA ARG A 89 -9.51 -12.84 13.62
C ARG A 89 -9.29 -14.35 13.63
N GLU A 90 -8.56 -14.88 14.62
CA GLU A 90 -8.33 -16.31 14.72
C GLU A 90 -9.52 -17.02 15.32
N LYS A 91 -10.28 -16.38 16.21
CA LYS A 91 -11.45 -16.96 16.89
C LYS A 91 -12.79 -16.40 16.41
N ASN A 92 -12.78 -15.45 15.49
CA ASN A 92 -13.95 -14.70 15.05
C ASN A 92 -14.67 -13.97 16.19
N TRP A 93 -13.90 -13.39 17.12
CA TRP A 93 -14.42 -12.69 18.29
C TRP A 93 -14.17 -11.19 18.26
N LEU A 94 -15.07 -10.49 18.95
CA LEU A 94 -15.10 -9.06 19.13
C LEU A 94 -15.10 -8.77 20.63
N TRP A 95 -14.35 -7.75 21.06
CA TRP A 95 -14.50 -7.16 22.39
C TRP A 95 -15.15 -5.81 22.25
N LEU A 96 -16.17 -5.59 23.07
CA LEU A 96 -16.95 -4.37 23.07
C LEU A 96 -16.60 -3.57 24.33
N ARG A 97 -16.50 -2.25 24.17
CA ARG A 97 -16.56 -1.28 25.27
C ARG A 97 -17.94 -0.64 25.31
N ASP A 98 -18.30 -0.11 26.47
CA ASP A 98 -19.50 0.71 26.61
C ASP A 98 -19.42 1.93 25.68
N VAL A 99 -20.58 2.39 25.24
CA VAL A 99 -20.65 3.57 24.35
C VAL A 99 -20.28 4.82 25.14
N ASP A 100 -20.91 4.98 26.30
CA ASP A 100 -20.72 6.07 27.26
C ASP A 100 -20.81 5.52 28.68
N ASP A 101 -20.36 6.27 29.68
CA ASP A 101 -20.44 5.87 31.11
C ASP A 101 -21.89 5.67 31.58
N ASN A 102 -22.85 6.30 30.91
CA ASN A 102 -24.29 6.15 31.15
C ASN A 102 -24.88 4.89 30.48
N ASN A 103 -24.24 4.36 29.43
CA ASN A 103 -24.73 3.27 28.60
C ASN A 103 -23.82 2.03 28.75
N LYS A 104 -23.88 1.40 29.93
CA LYS A 104 -23.09 0.21 30.31
C LYS A 104 -23.66 -1.10 29.76
N LEU A 105 -24.12 -1.06 28.52
CA LEU A 105 -24.78 -2.18 27.85
C LEU A 105 -23.80 -3.15 27.19
N ALA A 106 -22.47 -2.96 27.30
CA ALA A 106 -21.52 -3.90 26.74
C ALA A 106 -21.47 -5.19 27.60
N PRO A 107 -21.39 -6.37 26.98
CA PRO A 107 -21.37 -7.62 27.72
C PRO A 107 -20.06 -7.76 28.52
N LYS A 108 -20.17 -7.75 29.85
CA LYS A 108 -19.04 -7.93 30.77
C LYS A 108 -19.19 -9.20 31.61
N ALA A 109 -18.06 -9.81 31.94
CA ALA A 109 -17.97 -10.92 32.86
C ALA A 109 -17.21 -10.48 34.12
N ILE A 110 -17.71 -10.89 35.29
CA ILE A 110 -17.00 -10.67 36.55
C ILE A 110 -15.87 -11.70 36.60
N ARG A 111 -14.64 -11.22 36.70
CA ARG A 111 -13.45 -12.03 36.87
C ARG A 111 -12.91 -11.83 38.28
N HIS A 112 -12.83 -12.93 39.02
CA HIS A 112 -12.10 -12.93 40.28
C HIS A 112 -10.61 -12.81 39.98
N ILE A 113 -9.93 -11.94 40.71
CA ILE A 113 -8.47 -11.80 40.64
C ILE A 113 -7.89 -12.12 42.01
N VAL A 114 -6.64 -12.56 42.02
CA VAL A 114 -5.89 -12.67 43.27
C VAL A 114 -5.83 -11.27 43.89
N PRO A 115 -6.20 -11.10 45.16
CA PRO A 115 -6.17 -9.80 45.84
C PRO A 115 -4.77 -9.19 45.68
N ARG A 116 -4.71 -7.95 45.20
CA ARG A 116 -3.47 -7.17 45.16
C ARG A 116 -3.63 -5.97 46.08
N TYR A 117 -2.54 -5.56 46.70
CA TYR A 117 -2.51 -4.28 47.42
C TYR A 117 -2.88 -3.15 46.45
N VAL A 118 -3.70 -2.21 46.91
CA VAL A 118 -4.09 -1.03 46.12
C VAL A 118 -2.85 -0.25 45.69
N ASP A 119 -1.88 -0.17 46.59
CA ASP A 119 -0.58 0.44 46.35
C ASP A 119 0.51 -0.52 46.85
N PRO A 120 1.37 -1.08 45.97
CA PRO A 120 2.40 -2.03 46.38
C PRO A 120 3.46 -1.41 47.31
N LEU A 121 3.57 -0.07 47.34
CA LEU A 121 4.52 0.64 48.19
C LEU A 121 3.94 0.96 49.58
N GLN A 122 2.62 0.88 49.76
CA GLN A 122 1.94 1.21 51.02
C GLN A 122 0.92 0.11 51.39
N PRO A 123 1.37 -0.99 52.05
CA PRO A 123 0.50 -2.13 52.36
C PRO A 123 -0.63 -1.80 53.35
N GLU A 124 -0.52 -0.70 54.10
CA GLU A 124 -1.55 -0.22 55.03
C GLU A 124 -2.84 0.23 54.33
N LYS A 125 -2.77 0.62 53.06
CA LYS A 125 -3.95 0.95 52.23
C LYS A 125 -4.82 -0.26 51.91
N GLY A 126 -4.38 -1.47 52.29
CA GLY A 126 -5.14 -2.71 52.18
C GLY A 126 -5.20 -3.29 50.76
N TYR A 127 -6.04 -4.30 50.61
CA TYR A 127 -6.27 -4.99 49.33
C TYR A 127 -7.35 -4.29 48.52
N GLY A 128 -7.14 -4.23 47.20
CA GLY A 128 -8.17 -3.79 46.26
C GLY A 128 -9.31 -4.81 46.12
N PRO A 129 -10.37 -4.48 45.37
CA PRO A 129 -11.48 -5.40 45.15
C PRO A 129 -11.01 -6.70 44.49
N ASN A 130 -11.51 -7.84 44.99
CA ASN A 130 -11.16 -9.17 44.49
C ASN A 130 -11.86 -9.52 43.16
N THR A 131 -12.71 -8.64 42.66
CA THR A 131 -13.48 -8.81 41.43
C THR A 131 -13.24 -7.63 40.51
N THR A 132 -13.05 -7.92 39.22
CA THR A 132 -12.94 -6.93 38.16
C THR A 132 -13.88 -7.29 37.03
N GLU A 133 -14.50 -6.28 36.43
CA GLU A 133 -15.31 -6.50 35.23
C GLU A 133 -14.40 -6.54 34.01
N VAL A 134 -14.46 -7.65 33.28
CA VAL A 134 -13.67 -7.86 32.06
C VAL A 134 -14.64 -7.97 30.89
N PRO A 135 -14.37 -7.33 29.74
CA PRO A 135 -15.22 -7.45 28.56
C PRO A 135 -15.31 -8.91 28.11
N ARG A 136 -16.54 -9.39 27.90
CA ARG A 136 -16.82 -10.75 27.43
C ARG A 136 -16.62 -10.81 25.92
N PRO A 137 -15.91 -11.82 25.37
CA PRO A 137 -15.79 -11.97 23.93
C PRO A 137 -17.16 -12.29 23.32
N VAL A 138 -17.47 -11.61 22.21
CA VAL A 138 -18.70 -11.78 21.43
C VAL A 138 -18.35 -12.35 20.05
N HIS A 139 -19.07 -13.38 19.60
CA HIS A 139 -18.86 -13.92 18.27
C HIS A 139 -19.39 -12.97 17.19
N TYR A 140 -18.66 -12.83 16.08
CA TYR A 140 -18.99 -11.91 14.98
C TYR A 140 -20.43 -12.04 14.45
N SER A 141 -20.98 -13.26 14.39
CA SER A 141 -22.35 -13.52 13.91
C SER A 141 -23.44 -12.88 14.78
N ASN A 142 -23.15 -12.58 16.05
CA ASN A 142 -24.14 -12.14 17.03
C ASN A 142 -24.26 -10.61 17.09
N VAL A 143 -23.73 -9.91 16.09
CA VAL A 143 -23.57 -8.45 16.11
C VAL A 143 -24.29 -7.82 14.91
N MET A 144 -24.84 -6.63 15.11
CA MET A 144 -25.43 -5.76 14.08
C MET A 144 -24.72 -4.41 14.11
N LEU A 145 -24.37 -3.90 12.94
CA LEU A 145 -23.71 -2.61 12.81
C LEU A 145 -24.73 -1.48 12.93
N LYS A 146 -24.46 -0.48 13.77
CA LYS A 146 -25.22 0.78 13.79
C LYS A 146 -24.73 1.66 12.64
N ILE A 147 -25.65 2.31 11.93
CA ILE A 147 -25.25 3.25 10.88
C ILE A 147 -24.80 4.57 11.51
N PRO A 148 -23.68 5.15 11.07
CA PRO A 148 -23.24 6.44 11.58
C PRO A 148 -24.25 7.54 11.21
N GLY A 149 -24.69 8.33 12.19
CA GLY A 149 -25.65 9.41 12.00
C GLY A 149 -27.13 8.99 12.02
N SER A 150 -27.44 7.70 12.22
CA SER A 150 -28.82 7.26 12.46
C SER A 150 -28.90 6.22 13.58
N ASP A 151 -30.10 6.05 14.14
CA ASP A 151 -30.37 5.03 15.17
C ASP A 151 -30.77 3.67 14.59
N GLN A 152 -30.63 3.50 13.27
CA GLN A 152 -30.95 2.26 12.60
C GLN A 152 -29.78 1.27 12.62
N PHE A 153 -30.13 -0.01 12.78
CA PHE A 153 -29.19 -1.12 12.77
C PHE A 153 -29.28 -1.92 11.47
N ALA A 154 -28.13 -2.36 10.97
CA ALA A 154 -28.03 -3.16 9.76
C ALA A 154 -28.57 -4.57 9.98
N VAL A 155 -29.54 -4.99 9.16
CA VAL A 155 -30.07 -6.37 9.13
C VAL A 155 -29.01 -7.33 8.57
N ARG A 156 -28.32 -6.91 7.51
CA ARG A 156 -27.25 -7.65 6.85
C ARG A 156 -26.19 -6.67 6.35
N LEU A 157 -24.94 -7.14 6.35
CA LEU A 157 -23.82 -6.45 5.74
C LEU A 157 -23.43 -7.16 4.44
N SER A 158 -23.31 -6.40 3.37
CA SER A 158 -22.75 -6.83 2.10
C SER A 158 -21.51 -6.00 1.78
N ARG A 159 -20.69 -6.47 0.85
CA ARG A 159 -19.42 -5.83 0.48
C ARG A 159 -19.34 -5.61 -1.02
N SER A 160 -18.52 -4.65 -1.43
CA SER A 160 -18.02 -4.59 -2.81
C SER A 160 -16.95 -5.64 -3.05
N ALA A 161 -16.52 -5.78 -4.31
CA ALA A 161 -15.29 -6.49 -4.63
C ALA A 161 -14.09 -5.84 -3.89
N ALA A 162 -13.22 -6.68 -3.32
CA ALA A 162 -12.00 -6.23 -2.66
C ALA A 162 -10.93 -5.87 -3.70
N LYS A 163 -10.31 -4.69 -3.55
CA LYS A 163 -9.22 -4.20 -4.40
C LYS A 163 -7.97 -4.00 -3.55
N TYR A 164 -6.81 -4.40 -4.05
CA TYR A 164 -5.54 -4.18 -3.35
C TYR A 164 -5.04 -2.76 -3.59
N ASP A 165 -4.89 -1.97 -2.53
CA ASP A 165 -4.28 -0.64 -2.60
C ASP A 165 -2.79 -0.75 -2.28
N LYS A 166 -1.96 -0.54 -3.31
CA LYS A 166 -0.49 -0.63 -3.19
C LYS A 166 0.10 0.41 -2.23
N ARG A 167 -0.52 1.60 -2.13
CA ARG A 167 0.00 2.68 -1.26
C ARG A 167 -0.22 2.35 0.20
N LYS A 168 -1.39 1.78 0.53
CA LYS A 168 -1.72 1.36 1.89
C LYS A 168 -1.22 -0.04 2.24
N GLY A 169 -0.79 -0.81 1.25
CA GLY A 169 -0.35 -2.20 1.42
C GLY A 169 -1.47 -3.12 1.93
N MET A 170 -2.72 -2.85 1.58
CA MET A 170 -3.87 -3.58 2.12
C MET A 170 -5.03 -3.69 1.13
N TYR A 171 -5.86 -4.72 1.29
CA TYR A 171 -7.13 -4.84 0.57
C TYR A 171 -8.16 -3.86 1.12
N ILE A 172 -8.82 -3.13 0.23
CA ILE A 172 -9.88 -2.17 0.53
C ILE A 172 -11.14 -2.61 -0.19
N TRP A 173 -12.27 -2.55 0.51
CA TRP A 173 -13.61 -2.71 -0.05
C TRP A 173 -14.56 -1.73 0.63
N LYS A 174 -15.67 -1.45 -0.05
CA LYS A 174 -16.80 -0.72 0.51
C LYS A 174 -17.74 -1.73 1.17
N ARG A 175 -18.37 -1.32 2.27
CA ARG A 175 -19.41 -2.10 2.94
C ARG A 175 -20.76 -1.42 2.77
N PHE A 176 -21.78 -2.23 2.57
CA PHE A 176 -23.16 -1.78 2.40
C PHE A 176 -24.04 -2.48 3.42
N ALA A 177 -24.80 -1.69 4.17
CA ALA A 177 -25.81 -2.18 5.09
C ALA A 177 -27.16 -2.32 4.35
N THR A 178 -27.88 -3.40 4.62
CA THR A 178 -29.31 -3.49 4.27
C THR A 178 -30.14 -3.10 5.47
N LEU A 179 -30.94 -2.06 5.30
CA LEU A 179 -31.82 -1.52 6.32
C LEU A 179 -33.25 -1.96 6.06
N LYS A 180 -34.02 -2.17 7.13
CA LYS A 180 -35.48 -2.27 7.01
C LYS A 180 -36.01 -0.85 6.82
N VAL A 181 -36.71 -0.63 5.70
CA VAL A 181 -37.28 0.66 5.35
C VAL A 181 -38.46 0.96 6.29
N SER A 182 -38.70 2.24 6.62
CA SER A 182 -39.91 2.65 7.36
C SER A 182 -41.16 2.36 6.53
N ASP A 183 -42.29 2.12 7.20
CA ASP A 183 -43.53 1.71 6.51
C ASP A 183 -44.00 2.76 5.48
N GLU A 184 -43.74 4.05 5.73
CA GLU A 184 -44.00 5.16 4.79
C GLU A 184 -43.19 5.04 3.49
N LYS A 185 -41.87 4.87 3.61
CA LYS A 185 -40.98 4.71 2.45
C LYS A 185 -41.18 3.38 1.73
N LEU A 186 -41.71 2.37 2.42
CA LEU A 186 -42.08 1.09 1.82
C LEU A 186 -43.26 1.27 0.86
N LEU A 187 -44.24 2.11 1.21
CA LEU A 187 -45.37 2.46 0.34
C LEU A 187 -44.89 3.24 -0.90
N GLU A 188 -43.91 4.13 -0.75
CA GLU A 188 -43.37 4.93 -1.87
C GLU A 188 -42.49 4.12 -2.83
N THR A 189 -41.58 3.30 -2.31
CA THR A 189 -40.55 2.62 -3.12
C THR A 189 -40.90 1.18 -3.48
N GLY A 190 -41.89 0.58 -2.81
CA GLY A 190 -42.28 -0.83 -2.96
C GLY A 190 -41.20 -1.83 -2.54
N LYS A 191 -40.08 -1.38 -1.95
CA LYS A 191 -38.95 -2.22 -1.54
C LYS A 191 -38.83 -2.28 -0.02
N PRO A 192 -38.89 -3.47 0.59
CA PRO A 192 -38.83 -3.59 2.06
C PRO A 192 -37.44 -3.32 2.63
N PHE A 193 -36.39 -3.35 1.79
CA PHE A 193 -35.02 -3.15 2.20
C PHE A 193 -34.28 -2.15 1.32
N GLU A 194 -33.56 -1.23 1.96
CA GLU A 194 -32.70 -0.25 1.32
C GLU A 194 -31.23 -0.60 1.56
N LYS A 195 -30.39 -0.44 0.54
CA LYS A 195 -28.96 -0.73 0.60
C LYS A 195 -28.17 0.57 0.69
N VAL A 196 -27.58 0.84 1.85
CA VAL A 196 -26.85 2.08 2.15
C VAL A 196 -25.35 1.79 2.28
N GLU A 197 -24.50 2.64 1.68
CA GLU A 197 -23.04 2.57 1.87
C GLU A 197 -22.68 3.03 3.28
N VAL A 198 -21.93 2.22 4.03
CA VAL A 198 -21.48 2.57 5.39
C VAL A 198 -19.97 2.84 5.35
N PRO A 199 -19.52 4.08 5.64
CA PRO A 199 -18.10 4.39 5.65
C PRO A 199 -17.37 3.65 6.78
N TRP A 200 -16.06 3.44 6.63
CA TRP A 200 -15.21 2.90 7.69
C TRP A 200 -14.97 3.97 8.78
N PRO A 201 -14.84 3.58 10.06
CA PRO A 201 -14.54 4.54 11.12
C PRO A 201 -13.15 5.13 10.93
N SER A 202 -12.99 6.42 11.25
CA SER A 202 -11.68 7.07 11.28
C SER A 202 -10.93 6.61 12.52
N LEU A 203 -9.98 5.70 12.34
CA LEU A 203 -9.10 5.27 13.43
C LEU A 203 -7.89 6.19 13.52
N PRO A 204 -7.41 6.50 14.74
CA PRO A 204 -6.13 7.20 14.89
C PRO A 204 -5.05 6.39 14.18
N GLY A 205 -4.28 7.05 13.32
CA GLY A 205 -3.19 6.40 12.59
C GLY A 205 -2.22 5.77 13.59
N LYS A 206 -1.97 4.45 13.47
CA LYS A 206 -0.95 3.80 14.30
C LYS A 206 0.40 4.46 14.00
N ARG A 207 0.94 5.20 14.96
CA ARG A 207 2.30 5.74 14.87
C ARG A 207 3.24 4.55 14.72
N ARG A 208 3.91 4.45 13.57
CA ARG A 208 4.99 3.47 13.38
C ARG A 208 6.17 3.99 14.17
N ILE A 209 6.53 3.29 15.24
CA ILE A 209 7.79 3.53 15.94
C ILE A 209 8.88 2.94 15.03
N ARG A 210 9.87 3.75 14.67
CA ARG A 210 11.03 3.28 13.90
C ARG A 210 11.96 2.61 14.89
N ASP A 211 12.15 1.30 14.76
CA ASP A 211 13.11 0.55 15.57
C ASP A 211 14.52 0.70 14.96
N SER A 212 15.58 0.46 15.75
CA SER A 212 16.98 0.49 15.26
C SER A 212 17.28 -0.51 14.15
N THR A 213 16.41 -1.51 13.95
CA THR A 213 16.50 -2.51 12.89
C THR A 213 15.83 -2.08 11.58
N MET A 214 15.11 -0.96 11.57
CA MET A 214 14.40 -0.46 10.40
C MET A 214 15.23 0.64 9.71
N SER A 215 15.63 0.39 8.46
CA SER A 215 16.31 1.38 7.63
C SER A 215 15.36 2.47 7.12
N ASP A 216 15.88 3.67 6.86
CA ASP A 216 15.06 4.73 6.27
C ASP A 216 14.71 4.37 4.82
N ARG A 217 13.56 4.86 4.37
CA ARG A 217 13.09 4.66 2.99
C ARG A 217 14.12 5.12 1.98
N ASN A 218 14.76 6.26 2.24
CA ASN A 218 15.78 6.81 1.37
C ASN A 218 17.01 5.89 1.27
N THR A 219 17.33 5.15 2.34
CA THR A 219 18.44 4.19 2.37
C THR A 219 18.11 2.90 1.62
N VAL A 220 16.86 2.44 1.66
CA VAL A 220 16.41 1.25 0.90
C VAL A 220 16.18 1.56 -0.57
N GLU A 221 15.68 2.76 -0.88
CA GLU A 221 15.54 3.25 -2.25
C GLU A 221 16.89 3.69 -2.86
N ALA A 222 17.90 3.93 -2.02
CA ALA A 222 19.29 4.05 -2.43
C ALA A 222 19.85 2.65 -2.72
N GLU A 223 19.67 2.23 -3.97
CA GLU A 223 20.57 1.35 -4.72
C GLU A 223 20.69 -0.13 -4.27
N SER A 224 20.29 -1.01 -5.19
CA SER A 224 20.65 -2.43 -5.22
C SER A 224 21.07 -2.79 -6.64
N TRP A 225 22.08 -2.10 -7.17
CA TRP A 225 22.68 -2.48 -8.44
C TRP A 225 24.19 -2.59 -8.23
N ALA A 226 24.67 -3.83 -8.13
CA ALA A 226 26.09 -4.13 -8.09
C ALA A 226 26.46 -4.88 -9.38
N PRO A 227 27.42 -4.39 -10.19
CA PRO A 227 27.95 -5.14 -11.31
C PRO A 227 28.72 -6.39 -10.84
N TRP A 228 28.91 -7.35 -11.75
CA TRP A 228 29.52 -8.67 -11.48
C TRP A 228 31.01 -8.58 -11.10
N ARG A 229 31.66 -7.44 -11.39
CA ARG A 229 32.93 -7.01 -10.79
C ARG A 229 32.72 -5.63 -10.16
N PRO A 230 32.92 -5.48 -8.83
CA PRO A 230 32.76 -4.19 -8.14
C PRO A 230 33.71 -3.08 -8.62
N GLU A 231 34.75 -3.45 -9.35
CA GLU A 231 35.83 -2.56 -9.81
C GLU A 231 35.49 -1.83 -11.12
N ASP A 232 34.62 -2.40 -11.97
CA ASP A 232 34.30 -1.81 -13.28
C ASP A 232 33.42 -0.55 -13.12
N PRO A 233 33.84 0.62 -13.61
CA PRO A 233 33.09 1.86 -13.48
C PRO A 233 31.82 1.84 -14.35
N VAL A 234 30.72 2.33 -13.77
CA VAL A 234 29.42 2.41 -14.45
C VAL A 234 28.82 3.81 -14.36
N LEU A 235 28.43 4.36 -15.52
CA LEU A 235 27.66 5.60 -15.58
C LEU A 235 26.16 5.32 -15.62
N LEU A 236 25.50 5.64 -14.52
CA LEU A 236 24.03 5.62 -14.40
C LEU A 236 23.42 6.90 -14.99
N PRO A 237 22.18 6.83 -15.53
CA PRO A 237 21.53 8.03 -16.03
C PRO A 237 21.19 8.94 -14.86
N GLU A 238 21.54 10.22 -14.98
CA GLU A 238 21.19 11.20 -13.97
C GLU A 238 19.69 11.19 -13.67
N ARG A 239 19.37 11.35 -12.38
CA ARG A 239 17.99 11.55 -11.92
C ARG A 239 17.43 12.76 -12.64
N LYS A 240 16.15 12.69 -13.01
CA LYS A 240 15.48 13.84 -13.62
C LYS A 240 15.54 15.02 -12.65
N GLY A 241 16.36 16.02 -12.99
CA GLY A 241 16.43 17.27 -12.25
C GLY A 241 15.08 17.96 -12.22
N VAL A 242 14.85 18.75 -11.17
CA VAL A 242 13.66 19.60 -11.07
C VAL A 242 13.71 20.72 -12.11
N THR A 243 14.92 21.16 -12.46
CA THR A 243 15.24 22.24 -13.39
C THR A 243 16.36 21.80 -14.36
N SER A 244 16.56 22.55 -15.45
CA SER A 244 17.64 22.31 -16.42
C SER A 244 18.59 23.51 -16.44
N PRO A 245 19.88 23.32 -16.78
CA PRO A 245 20.82 24.44 -16.88
C PRO A 245 20.36 25.52 -17.87
N GLN A 246 19.66 25.12 -18.94
CA GLN A 246 19.09 26.05 -19.92
C GLN A 246 17.86 26.77 -19.38
N SER A 247 17.00 26.08 -18.63
CA SER A 247 15.81 26.70 -18.04
C SER A 247 16.18 27.66 -16.90
N GLU A 248 17.26 27.38 -16.17
CA GLU A 248 17.86 28.28 -15.18
C GLU A 248 18.45 29.53 -15.83
N ARG A 249 19.23 29.37 -16.92
CA ARG A 249 19.74 30.52 -17.70
C ARG A 249 18.60 31.38 -18.24
N ARG A 250 17.54 30.76 -18.76
CA ARG A 250 16.37 31.49 -19.27
C ARG A 250 15.61 32.21 -18.16
N ALA A 251 15.44 31.56 -17.00
CA ALA A 251 14.83 32.20 -15.84
C ALA A 251 15.67 33.40 -15.38
N ALA A 252 17.01 33.26 -15.35
CA ALA A 252 17.94 34.33 -15.01
C ALA A 252 17.83 35.53 -15.97
N LEU A 253 17.78 35.29 -17.29
CA LEU A 253 17.58 36.35 -18.28
C LEU A 253 16.22 37.06 -18.10
N LEU A 254 15.14 36.30 -17.90
CA LEU A 254 13.82 36.88 -17.67
C LEU A 254 13.75 37.67 -16.35
N THR A 255 14.49 37.26 -15.32
CA THR A 255 14.63 38.08 -14.10
C THR A 255 15.32 39.40 -14.39
N LEU A 256 16.41 39.40 -15.17
CA LEU A 256 17.13 40.63 -15.53
C LEU A 256 16.24 41.58 -16.36
N GLU A 257 15.60 41.08 -17.42
CA GLU A 257 14.66 41.86 -18.24
C GLU A 257 13.53 42.45 -17.39
N ARG A 258 13.04 41.69 -16.42
CA ARG A 258 11.99 42.17 -15.52
C ARG A 258 12.51 43.25 -14.57
N MET A 259 13.71 43.10 -14.02
CA MET A 259 14.33 44.13 -13.18
C MET A 259 14.50 45.43 -13.94
N GLU A 260 14.87 45.38 -15.22
CA GLU A 260 14.97 46.55 -16.09
C GLU A 260 13.61 47.22 -16.34
N LEU A 261 12.57 46.43 -16.66
CA LEU A 261 11.21 46.95 -16.85
C LEU A 261 10.61 47.54 -15.57
N ASP A 262 10.84 46.88 -14.44
CA ASP A 262 10.38 47.36 -13.15
C ASP A 262 11.14 48.64 -12.75
N ALA A 263 12.45 48.75 -13.02
CA ALA A 263 13.22 49.99 -12.84
C ALA A 263 12.72 51.13 -13.74
N ALA A 264 12.37 50.84 -15.00
CA ALA A 264 11.78 51.82 -15.92
C ALA A 264 10.37 52.26 -15.50
N ARG A 265 9.58 51.38 -14.88
CA ARG A 265 8.28 51.75 -14.30
C ARG A 265 8.44 52.63 -13.07
N VAL A 266 9.40 52.33 -12.21
CA VAL A 266 9.70 53.13 -11.01
C VAL A 266 10.21 54.52 -11.40
N SER A 267 10.93 54.67 -12.51
CA SER A 267 11.34 56.01 -12.98
C SER A 267 10.19 56.82 -13.59
N GLN A 268 9.18 56.16 -14.18
CA GLN A 268 7.98 56.81 -14.74
C GLN A 268 6.92 57.14 -13.68
N ALA A 269 6.77 56.29 -12.66
CA ALA A 269 5.91 56.55 -11.52
C ALA A 269 6.68 57.42 -10.52
N GLY A 270 6.40 58.73 -10.48
CA GLY A 270 7.12 59.71 -9.66
C GLY A 270 7.26 59.38 -8.15
N PRO A 271 7.78 60.32 -7.33
CA PRO A 271 8.33 60.05 -5.98
C PRO A 271 7.36 59.49 -4.92
N SER A 272 6.09 59.29 -5.25
CA SER A 272 5.07 58.65 -4.39
C SER A 272 4.88 57.15 -4.64
N ALA A 273 5.62 56.53 -5.56
CA ALA A 273 5.52 55.09 -5.83
C ALA A 273 6.27 54.27 -4.76
N ALA A 274 5.58 53.32 -4.13
CA ALA A 274 6.18 52.44 -3.13
C ALA A 274 7.29 51.55 -3.76
N PRO A 275 8.40 51.28 -3.04
CA PRO A 275 9.47 50.44 -3.56
C PRO A 275 9.00 49.01 -3.82
N TYR A 276 9.55 48.36 -4.85
CA TYR A 276 9.14 47.03 -5.34
C TYR A 276 9.13 45.92 -4.27
N ASN A 277 9.95 46.04 -3.22
CA ASN A 277 10.04 45.08 -2.10
C ASN A 277 9.15 45.45 -0.88
N ALA A 278 8.21 46.39 -1.01
CA ALA A 278 7.31 46.76 0.08
C ALA A 278 6.25 45.67 0.33
N HIS A 279 6.56 44.71 1.19
CA HIS A 279 5.60 43.76 1.76
C HIS A 279 4.74 44.42 2.85
N GLY A 280 4.02 45.49 2.51
CA GLY A 280 3.16 46.24 3.45
C GLY A 280 1.70 45.80 3.41
N THR A 281 1.21 45.17 4.48
CA THR A 281 -0.21 44.87 4.74
C THR A 281 -0.93 46.05 5.44
N TYR A 282 -0.83 47.27 4.91
CA TYR A 282 -1.58 48.42 5.43
C TYR A 282 -2.66 48.87 4.46
N ALA A 283 -3.89 49.04 4.96
CA ALA A 283 -5.12 49.19 4.18
C ALA A 283 -5.19 50.48 3.32
N GLY A 284 -4.27 51.43 3.51
CA GLY A 284 -4.24 52.72 2.80
C GLY A 284 -3.48 52.75 1.47
N PHE A 285 -2.72 51.71 1.13
CA PHE A 285 -2.01 51.64 -0.15
C PHE A 285 -2.89 50.92 -1.18
N LYS A 286 -3.32 51.64 -2.24
CA LYS A 286 -3.90 51.01 -3.42
C LYS A 286 -2.88 50.03 -3.99
N GLN A 287 -3.16 48.73 -3.86
CA GLN A 287 -2.35 47.67 -4.47
C GLN A 287 -2.53 47.73 -5.99
N GLU A 288 -1.85 48.67 -6.63
CA GLU A 288 -1.76 48.69 -8.08
C GLU A 288 -0.81 47.57 -8.50
N ALA A 289 -1.43 46.48 -8.97
CA ALA A 289 -0.82 45.23 -9.46
C ALA A 289 -0.23 44.30 -8.39
N ARG A 290 -0.86 43.12 -8.24
CA ARG A 290 -0.25 41.96 -7.58
C ARG A 290 1.12 41.71 -8.20
N ALA A 291 2.19 41.83 -7.41
CA ALA A 291 3.54 41.49 -7.83
C ALA A 291 3.53 40.06 -8.37
N LYS A 292 3.69 39.90 -9.69
CA LYS A 292 3.78 38.57 -10.30
C LYS A 292 5.02 37.88 -9.68
N PRO A 293 4.98 36.59 -9.32
CA PRO A 293 6.17 35.92 -8.81
C PRO A 293 7.32 36.02 -9.84
N PRO A 294 8.60 36.01 -9.41
CA PRO A 294 9.73 35.99 -10.33
C PRO A 294 9.64 34.77 -11.26
N PRO A 295 10.16 34.84 -12.49
CA PRO A 295 10.16 33.71 -13.40
C PRO A 295 10.94 32.55 -12.77
N ILE A 296 10.30 31.39 -12.64
CA ILE A 296 10.89 30.17 -12.07
C ILE A 296 11.36 29.28 -13.23
N ALA A 297 12.54 28.67 -13.06
CA ALA A 297 13.09 27.69 -13.99
C ALA A 297 12.10 26.53 -14.19
N GLN A 298 11.80 26.24 -15.45
CA GLN A 298 10.88 25.17 -15.83
C GLN A 298 11.55 23.80 -15.75
N PRO A 299 10.77 22.71 -15.58
CA PRO A 299 11.31 21.37 -15.67
C PRO A 299 11.96 21.10 -17.03
N PRO A 300 13.00 20.25 -17.08
CA PRO A 300 13.75 19.99 -18.31
C PRO A 300 12.84 19.40 -19.40
N THR A 301 12.99 19.89 -20.62
CA THR A 301 12.31 19.30 -21.78
C THR A 301 12.90 17.92 -22.10
N PRO A 302 12.15 17.01 -22.76
CA PRO A 302 12.70 15.71 -23.15
C PRO A 302 13.99 15.81 -23.98
N ALA A 303 14.07 16.80 -24.88
CA ALA A 303 15.27 17.04 -25.69
C ALA A 303 16.47 17.48 -24.84
N GLU A 304 16.25 18.39 -23.87
CA GLU A 304 17.28 18.79 -22.90
C GLU A 304 17.75 17.62 -22.05
N THR A 305 16.82 16.78 -21.57
CA THR A 305 17.21 15.60 -20.78
C THR A 305 18.06 14.63 -21.58
N ILE A 306 17.82 14.49 -22.88
CA ILE A 306 18.63 13.64 -23.76
C ILE A 306 20.01 14.27 -23.95
N ARG A 307 20.08 15.57 -24.23
CA ARG A 307 21.35 16.29 -24.43
C ARG A 307 22.24 16.24 -23.19
N VAL A 308 21.72 16.60 -22.02
CA VAL A 308 22.47 16.54 -20.76
C VAL A 308 23.02 15.13 -20.52
N ARG A 309 22.23 14.09 -20.82
CA ARG A 309 22.67 12.70 -20.67
C ARG A 309 23.70 12.27 -21.71
N THR A 310 23.62 12.77 -22.95
CA THR A 310 24.63 12.48 -23.98
C THR A 310 25.93 13.19 -23.67
N ASP A 311 25.86 14.43 -23.20
CA ASP A 311 27.02 15.24 -22.83
C ASP A 311 27.73 14.58 -21.64
N ALA A 312 27.01 14.25 -20.57
CA ALA A 312 27.55 13.52 -19.41
C ALA A 312 28.13 12.14 -19.80
N ALA A 313 27.48 11.42 -20.72
CA ALA A 313 28.01 10.15 -21.23
C ALA A 313 29.31 10.33 -22.02
N SER A 314 29.40 11.39 -22.82
CA SER A 314 30.58 11.70 -23.63
C SER A 314 31.75 12.14 -22.75
N GLU A 315 31.51 13.01 -21.76
CA GLU A 315 32.49 13.49 -20.78
C GLU A 315 33.02 12.35 -19.91
N TRP A 316 32.14 11.46 -19.47
CA TRP A 316 32.54 10.28 -18.71
C TRP A 316 33.35 9.31 -19.58
N ALA A 317 32.91 9.04 -20.80
CA ALA A 317 33.58 8.10 -21.70
C ALA A 317 34.97 8.57 -22.15
N SER A 318 35.19 9.89 -22.22
CA SER A 318 36.47 10.52 -22.54
C SER A 318 37.36 10.76 -21.31
N GLY A 319 36.85 10.59 -20.09
CA GLY A 319 37.59 10.86 -18.86
C GLY A 319 38.82 9.97 -18.66
N ASP A 320 39.92 10.57 -18.20
CA ASP A 320 41.23 9.92 -18.05
C ASP A 320 41.18 8.65 -17.18
N ALA A 321 40.38 8.65 -16.11
CA ALA A 321 40.21 7.49 -15.24
C ALA A 321 39.58 6.29 -15.96
N ILE A 322 38.64 6.53 -16.87
CA ILE A 322 38.00 5.48 -17.66
C ILE A 322 38.95 4.96 -18.74
N GLN A 323 39.75 5.85 -19.33
CA GLN A 323 40.78 5.45 -20.28
C GLN A 323 41.87 4.60 -19.60
N ALA A 324 42.34 4.99 -18.41
CA ALA A 324 43.31 4.23 -17.63
C ALA A 324 42.77 2.84 -17.24
N HIS A 325 41.53 2.78 -16.73
CA HIS A 325 40.88 1.51 -16.38
C HIS A 325 40.76 0.56 -17.58
N ARG A 326 40.51 1.08 -18.79
CA ARG A 326 40.52 0.26 -20.01
C ARG A 326 41.91 -0.20 -20.42
N GLN A 327 42.92 0.65 -20.24
CA GLN A 327 44.32 0.26 -20.52
C GLN A 327 44.77 -0.89 -19.60
N GLU A 328 44.24 -0.96 -18.38
CA GLU A 328 44.44 -2.06 -17.43
C GLU A 328 43.64 -3.33 -17.78
N GLY A 329 42.84 -3.30 -18.84
CA GLY A 329 41.99 -4.42 -19.28
C GLY A 329 40.64 -4.49 -18.56
N GLY A 330 40.27 -3.45 -17.81
CA GLY A 330 38.98 -3.32 -17.15
C GLY A 330 37.88 -2.85 -18.09
N LEU A 331 36.63 -3.24 -17.81
CA LEU A 331 35.46 -2.88 -18.61
C LEU A 331 34.80 -1.62 -18.08
N SER A 332 33.98 -0.96 -18.90
CA SER A 332 33.24 0.23 -18.47
C SER A 332 31.85 0.20 -19.07
N PHE A 333 30.83 0.47 -18.26
CA PHE A 333 29.43 0.32 -18.69
C PHE A 333 28.67 1.65 -18.63
N LEU A 334 27.89 1.91 -19.67
CA LEU A 334 26.97 3.03 -19.79
C LEU A 334 25.53 2.51 -19.78
N TRP A 335 24.62 3.29 -19.18
CA TRP A 335 23.19 2.97 -19.12
C TRP A 335 22.53 2.72 -20.49
N ARG A 336 23.15 3.21 -21.58
CA ARG A 336 22.65 3.08 -22.96
C ARG A 336 23.23 1.90 -23.71
N ASP A 337 24.32 1.29 -23.25
CA ASP A 337 25.03 0.22 -23.98
C ASP A 337 24.14 -0.95 -24.32
N TYR A 338 23.18 -1.25 -23.45
CA TYR A 338 22.18 -2.27 -23.69
C TYR A 338 21.38 -2.03 -24.99
N LEU A 339 21.09 -0.77 -25.33
CA LEU A 339 20.36 -0.42 -26.56
C LEU A 339 21.23 -0.52 -27.81
N ASP A 340 22.53 -0.29 -27.68
CA ASP A 340 23.48 -0.42 -28.79
C ASP A 340 23.85 -1.90 -29.03
N VAL A 341 23.79 -2.72 -27.99
CA VAL A 341 23.92 -4.19 -28.06
C VAL A 341 22.61 -4.83 -28.56
N ALA A 342 21.44 -4.31 -28.18
CA ALA A 342 20.13 -4.89 -28.54
C ALA A 342 19.93 -5.07 -30.06
N PRO A 343 19.31 -6.18 -30.51
CA PRO A 343 19.08 -6.44 -31.93
C PRO A 343 18.12 -5.39 -32.52
N ARG A 344 18.39 -4.96 -33.77
CA ARG A 344 17.63 -3.91 -34.48
C ARG A 344 16.12 -4.20 -34.60
N HIS A 345 15.69 -5.46 -34.55
CA HIS A 345 14.29 -5.88 -34.65
C HIS A 345 13.55 -5.95 -33.30
N GLY A 346 14.19 -5.48 -32.23
CA GLY A 346 13.57 -5.33 -30.91
C GLY A 346 13.66 -6.58 -30.02
N PRO A 347 13.44 -6.44 -28.71
CA PRO A 347 13.67 -7.51 -27.73
C PRO A 347 12.66 -8.67 -27.84
N ALA A 348 11.55 -8.50 -28.57
CA ALA A 348 10.52 -9.51 -28.76
C ALA A 348 10.93 -10.60 -29.77
N SER A 349 11.83 -10.30 -30.71
CA SER A 349 12.24 -11.23 -31.77
C SER A 349 13.33 -12.21 -31.34
N GLY A 350 13.89 -12.07 -30.13
CA GLY A 350 14.98 -12.92 -29.64
C GLY A 350 16.16 -12.88 -30.61
N GLY A 351 16.88 -11.76 -30.65
CA GLY A 351 18.03 -11.60 -31.54
C GLY A 351 18.96 -12.80 -31.46
N ASN A 352 19.29 -13.38 -32.60
CA ASN A 352 20.14 -14.55 -32.68
C ASN A 352 21.60 -14.10 -32.48
N TRP A 353 22.03 -14.00 -31.22
CA TRP A 353 23.39 -13.55 -30.84
C TRP A 353 24.51 -14.46 -31.37
N SER A 354 24.15 -15.62 -31.93
CA SER A 354 25.05 -16.51 -32.65
C SER A 354 25.56 -15.93 -33.98
N GLU A 355 24.89 -14.91 -34.53
CA GLU A 355 25.27 -14.22 -35.75
C GLU A 355 26.35 -13.13 -35.52
N LEU A 356 26.64 -12.81 -34.25
CA LEU A 356 27.73 -11.88 -33.93
C LEU A 356 29.09 -12.56 -34.12
N PRO A 357 30.11 -11.82 -34.60
CA PRO A 357 31.47 -12.34 -34.67
C PRO A 357 31.97 -12.72 -33.27
N PRO A 358 32.84 -13.75 -33.16
CA PRO A 358 33.35 -14.21 -31.86
C PRO A 358 34.15 -13.13 -31.12
N SER A 359 34.84 -12.25 -31.85
CA SER A 359 35.53 -11.07 -31.32
C SER A 359 35.52 -9.93 -32.35
N THR A 360 35.57 -8.70 -31.85
CA THR A 360 35.69 -7.48 -32.66
C THR A 360 37.02 -6.79 -32.31
N PRO A 361 38.03 -6.77 -33.21
CA PRO A 361 39.35 -6.24 -32.88
C PRO A 361 39.39 -4.71 -32.72
N LYS A 362 38.35 -4.00 -33.19
CA LYS A 362 38.24 -2.53 -33.14
C LYS A 362 36.93 -2.02 -32.52
N GLY A 363 36.05 -2.93 -32.08
CA GLY A 363 34.71 -2.63 -31.59
C GLY A 363 34.38 -3.39 -30.32
N GLY A 364 33.20 -3.15 -29.76
CA GLY A 364 32.73 -3.82 -28.55
C GLY A 364 33.05 -3.08 -27.26
N LEU A 365 32.98 -3.78 -26.13
CA LEU A 365 33.17 -3.17 -24.80
C LEU A 365 34.63 -2.79 -24.53
N ASP A 366 35.55 -3.45 -25.23
CA ASP A 366 37.01 -3.26 -25.13
C ASP A 366 37.51 -2.07 -25.98
N ALA A 367 36.69 -1.55 -26.90
CA ALA A 367 37.08 -0.48 -27.84
C ALA A 367 36.89 0.93 -27.26
N PRO A 368 37.67 1.93 -27.74
CA PRO A 368 37.46 3.32 -27.37
C PRO A 368 36.08 3.80 -27.84
N ARG A 369 35.30 4.33 -26.90
CA ARG A 369 33.96 4.87 -27.17
C ARG A 369 34.02 6.13 -28.02
N SER A 370 32.91 6.40 -28.71
CA SER A 370 32.75 7.64 -29.46
C SER A 370 32.85 8.85 -28.52
N PRO A 371 33.78 9.79 -28.75
CA PRO A 371 33.95 10.98 -27.92
C PRO A 371 32.78 11.97 -28.05
N ARG A 372 31.91 11.79 -29.06
CA ARG A 372 30.76 12.66 -29.30
C ARG A 372 29.53 12.27 -28.49
N ASP A 373 29.26 10.98 -28.40
CA ASP A 373 28.01 10.45 -27.83
C ASP A 373 28.21 9.40 -26.72
N GLY A 374 29.46 9.02 -26.43
CA GLY A 374 29.81 7.96 -25.47
C GLY A 374 29.45 6.53 -25.93
N ARG A 375 29.01 6.35 -27.18
CA ARG A 375 28.54 5.04 -27.68
C ARG A 375 29.67 4.08 -28.02
N LEU A 376 29.34 2.79 -28.00
CA LEU A 376 30.18 1.72 -28.54
C LEU A 376 30.39 1.90 -30.05
N THR A 377 31.62 1.71 -30.51
CA THR A 377 32.01 1.79 -31.92
C THR A 377 32.16 0.40 -32.53
N ASP A 378 32.07 0.31 -33.86
CA ASP A 378 32.44 -0.88 -34.67
C ASP A 378 31.75 -2.21 -34.32
N GLY A 379 30.54 -2.16 -33.75
CA GLY A 379 29.69 -3.33 -33.49
C GLY A 379 30.08 -4.09 -32.23
N VAL A 380 29.27 -5.08 -31.85
CA VAL A 380 29.43 -5.86 -30.60
C VAL A 380 29.75 -7.30 -30.96
N SER A 381 30.70 -7.93 -30.27
CA SER A 381 31.02 -9.34 -30.45
C SER A 381 30.18 -10.24 -29.54
N ARG A 382 30.14 -11.54 -29.84
CA ARG A 382 29.49 -12.52 -28.97
C ARG A 382 30.10 -12.55 -27.56
N ASN A 383 31.43 -12.42 -27.48
CA ASN A 383 32.16 -12.36 -26.22
C ASN A 383 31.80 -11.13 -25.38
N ASP A 384 31.50 -9.98 -26.02
CA ASP A 384 31.02 -8.79 -25.31
C ASP A 384 29.63 -9.01 -24.69
N VAL A 385 28.74 -9.71 -25.41
CA VAL A 385 27.39 -10.04 -24.93
C VAL A 385 27.45 -11.00 -23.74
N ASP A 386 28.31 -12.02 -23.82
CA ASP A 386 28.49 -13.01 -22.74
C ASP A 386 29.11 -12.41 -21.47
N ARG A 387 29.82 -11.28 -21.60
CA ARG A 387 30.40 -10.51 -20.49
C ARG A 387 29.43 -9.49 -19.89
N MET A 388 28.25 -9.27 -20.49
CA MET A 388 27.24 -8.37 -19.92
C MET A 388 26.49 -9.02 -18.73
N PRO A 389 26.03 -8.22 -17.75
CA PRO A 389 25.34 -8.75 -16.56
C PRO A 389 24.09 -9.60 -16.91
N ILE A 390 24.01 -10.81 -16.35
CA ILE A 390 22.99 -11.85 -16.65
C ILE A 390 21.52 -11.40 -16.42
N GLU A 391 21.26 -10.48 -15.49
CA GLU A 391 19.91 -9.98 -15.21
C GLU A 391 19.30 -9.19 -16.39
N LEU A 392 20.14 -8.69 -17.31
CA LEU A 392 19.74 -8.00 -18.54
C LEU A 392 19.47 -8.98 -19.71
N LEU A 393 20.10 -10.16 -19.70
CA LEU A 393 19.87 -11.24 -20.66
C LEU A 393 18.69 -12.17 -20.26
N MET A 394 18.43 -12.31 -18.95
CA MET A 394 17.37 -13.16 -18.37
C MET A 394 16.13 -12.40 -17.88
N SER A 395 15.84 -11.20 -18.42
CA SER A 395 14.62 -10.45 -18.08
C SER A 395 13.33 -11.27 -18.30
N ARG A 396 13.36 -12.27 -19.19
CA ARG A 396 12.26 -13.22 -19.42
C ARG A 396 12.09 -14.26 -18.32
N ASP A 397 13.16 -14.73 -17.69
CA ASP A 397 13.06 -15.71 -16.61
C ASP A 397 12.64 -15.06 -15.28
N LEU A 398 12.88 -13.76 -15.14
CA LEU A 398 12.45 -12.95 -13.99
C LEU A 398 11.09 -12.26 -14.19
N THR A 399 10.54 -12.19 -15.42
CA THR A 399 9.19 -11.66 -15.66
C THR A 399 8.17 -12.78 -15.86
N ASN A 400 7.16 -12.84 -14.99
CA ASN A 400 6.10 -13.83 -15.09
C ASN A 400 5.17 -13.56 -16.29
N GLU A 401 5.57 -14.01 -17.49
CA GLU A 401 4.81 -13.87 -18.76
C GLU A 401 3.46 -14.62 -18.74
N ARG A 402 3.31 -15.61 -17.85
CA ARG A 402 2.05 -16.30 -17.55
C ARG A 402 1.17 -15.55 -16.55
N GLY A 403 1.67 -14.43 -16.02
CA GLY A 403 0.99 -13.56 -15.07
C GLY A 403 -0.28 -12.92 -15.62
N LEU A 404 -1.20 -12.58 -14.72
CA LEU A 404 -2.52 -12.04 -15.04
C LEU A 404 -2.46 -10.79 -15.94
N LYS A 405 -1.47 -9.91 -15.73
CA LYS A 405 -1.28 -8.67 -16.51
C LYS A 405 -1.15 -8.96 -18.01
N TRP A 406 -0.28 -9.91 -18.38
CA TRP A 406 -0.02 -10.29 -19.77
C TRP A 406 -1.16 -11.10 -20.37
N ARG A 407 -1.85 -11.90 -19.55
CA ARG A 407 -3.07 -12.62 -19.94
C ARG A 407 -4.21 -11.65 -20.28
N MET A 408 -4.40 -10.62 -19.46
CA MET A 408 -5.41 -9.58 -19.69
C MET A 408 -5.08 -8.71 -20.90
N ARG A 409 -3.80 -8.46 -21.18
CA ARG A 409 -3.37 -7.73 -22.38
C ARG A 409 -3.70 -8.53 -23.64
N ARG A 410 -3.24 -9.78 -23.72
CA ARG A 410 -3.60 -10.70 -24.82
C ARG A 410 -5.10 -10.87 -25.02
N TRP A 411 -5.87 -10.93 -23.93
CA TRP A 411 -7.32 -10.99 -24.02
C TRP A 411 -7.94 -9.71 -24.60
N LYS A 412 -7.42 -8.52 -24.23
CA LYS A 412 -7.87 -7.25 -24.81
C LYS A 412 -7.49 -7.14 -26.28
N ASP A 413 -6.27 -7.53 -26.65
CA ASP A 413 -5.78 -7.49 -28.02
C ASP A 413 -6.63 -8.43 -28.89
N LYS A 414 -6.87 -9.67 -28.44
CA LYS A 414 -7.75 -10.64 -29.12
C LYS A 414 -9.21 -10.19 -29.20
N ARG A 415 -9.68 -9.36 -28.26
CA ARG A 415 -11.02 -8.76 -28.31
C ARG A 415 -11.08 -7.62 -29.33
N ALA A 416 -10.03 -6.83 -29.44
CA ALA A 416 -9.90 -5.77 -30.44
C ALA A 416 -9.81 -6.37 -31.85
N GLU A 417 -9.00 -7.42 -32.05
CA GLU A 417 -8.93 -8.17 -33.32
C GLU A 417 -10.29 -8.72 -33.74
N LYS A 418 -11.03 -9.35 -32.81
CA LYS A 418 -12.40 -9.83 -33.08
C LYS A 418 -13.37 -8.70 -33.45
N GLN A 419 -13.22 -7.52 -32.84
CA GLN A 419 -14.04 -6.36 -33.18
C GLN A 419 -13.71 -5.84 -34.59
N GLN A 420 -12.43 -5.78 -34.95
CA GLN A 420 -12.00 -5.39 -36.29
C GLN A 420 -12.52 -6.37 -37.35
N GLN A 421 -12.37 -7.68 -37.13
CA GLN A 421 -12.89 -8.71 -38.02
C GLN A 421 -14.42 -8.63 -38.17
N ALA A 422 -15.15 -8.32 -37.09
CA ALA A 422 -16.60 -8.14 -37.15
C ALA A 422 -17.01 -6.91 -37.97
N VAL A 423 -16.25 -5.81 -37.85
CA VAL A 423 -16.47 -4.59 -38.65
C VAL A 423 -16.17 -4.86 -40.13
N GLU A 424 -15.08 -5.56 -40.44
CA GLU A 424 -14.74 -5.96 -41.81
C GLU A 424 -15.79 -6.89 -42.41
N ALA A 425 -16.26 -7.88 -41.67
CA ALA A 425 -17.34 -8.78 -42.10
C ALA A 425 -18.68 -8.05 -42.31
N GLN A 426 -18.97 -7.02 -41.52
CA GLN A 426 -20.15 -6.17 -41.74
C GLN A 426 -20.00 -5.30 -42.98
N ARG A 427 -18.80 -4.77 -43.25
CA ARG A 427 -18.52 -4.00 -44.47
C ARG A 427 -18.69 -4.86 -45.72
N SER A 428 -18.07 -6.04 -45.76
CA SER A 428 -18.21 -6.95 -46.89
C SER A 428 -19.65 -7.41 -47.09
N ARG A 429 -20.40 -7.68 -46.00
CA ARG A 429 -21.83 -7.99 -46.09
C ARG A 429 -22.63 -6.83 -46.69
N ASN A 430 -22.35 -5.60 -46.31
CA ASN A 430 -23.04 -4.42 -46.84
C ASN A 430 -22.69 -4.16 -48.31
N GLU A 431 -21.45 -4.43 -48.72
CA GLU A 431 -21.02 -4.38 -50.13
C GLU A 431 -21.78 -5.42 -50.96
N LEU A 432 -21.82 -6.68 -50.51
CA LEU A 432 -22.58 -7.74 -51.18
C LEU A 432 -24.08 -7.44 -51.28
N LEU A 433 -24.67 -6.81 -50.25
CA LEU A 433 -26.08 -6.38 -50.29
C LEU A 433 -26.31 -5.29 -51.33
N LYS A 434 -25.38 -4.34 -51.47
CA LYS A 434 -25.46 -3.31 -52.52
C LYS A 434 -25.31 -3.91 -53.92
N GLU A 435 -24.43 -4.87 -54.09
CA GLU A 435 -24.28 -5.61 -55.35
C GLU A 435 -25.54 -6.40 -55.68
N LEU A 436 -26.14 -7.08 -54.69
CA LEU A 436 -27.42 -7.78 -54.87
C LEU A 436 -28.56 -6.85 -55.27
N ASP A 437 -28.65 -5.68 -54.65
CA ASP A 437 -29.68 -4.70 -55.00
C ASP A 437 -29.42 -4.05 -56.39
N ALA A 438 -28.16 -3.93 -56.81
CA ALA A 438 -27.81 -3.51 -58.17
C ALA A 438 -28.15 -4.58 -59.23
N LEU A 439 -28.10 -5.87 -58.87
CA LEU A 439 -28.45 -7.01 -59.72
C LEU A 439 -29.96 -7.32 -59.75
N LYS A 440 -30.78 -6.63 -58.95
CA LYS A 440 -32.26 -6.78 -58.93
C LYS A 440 -32.99 -5.93 -59.99
N ILE A 441 -32.26 -5.44 -60.98
CA ILE A 441 -32.80 -4.86 -62.23
C ILE A 441 -32.95 -6.00 -63.24
#